data_AF-A0A821R1G8-F1
#
_entry.id   AF-A0A821R1G8-F1
#
_cell.length_a   1.000
_cell.length_b   1.000
_cell.length_c   1.000
_cell.angle_alpha   90.00
_cell.angle_beta   90.00
_cell.angle_gamma   90.00
#
_symmetry.space_group_name_H-M   'P 1'
#
loop_
_entity.id
_entity.type
_entity.pdbx_description
1 polymer ?
#
loop_
_entity_poly.entity_id
_entity_poly.type
_entity_poly.pdbx_seq_one_letter_code
_entity_poly.pdbx_strand_id
1 'polypeptide(L)'
;MKQFMKAQQHDDYAKNIMNNIKKHKNYIFKDNLLMRRSKHPVPYVPQGDLRKTILKIYHDTAANGAHFARRYRKLRQILYTMRTI
;
A
#
# COMPACT_ATOMS: atom_id res chain seq x y z
N MET A 1 -10.91 -6.93 0.81
CA MET A 1 -10.64 -5.71 0.00
C MET A 1 -11.51 -4.49 0.30
N LYS A 2 -12.85 -4.60 0.44
CA LYS A 2 -13.74 -3.42 0.63
C LYS A 2 -13.36 -2.49 1.80
N GLN A 3 -12.87 -3.03 2.91
CA GLN A 3 -12.43 -2.22 4.07
C GLN A 3 -11.18 -1.38 3.77
N PHE A 4 -10.25 -1.90 2.96
CA PHE A 4 -9.04 -1.18 2.57
C PHE A 4 -9.35 0.01 1.65
N MET A 5 -10.28 -0.19 0.70
CA MET A 5 -10.78 0.90 -0.15
C MET A 5 -11.44 2.00 0.68
N LYS A 6 -12.28 1.63 1.66
CA LYS A 6 -12.86 2.60 2.59
C LYS A 6 -11.79 3.35 3.38
N ALA A 7 -10.78 2.65 3.89
CA ALA A 7 -9.68 3.30 4.60
C ALA A 7 -8.93 4.32 3.73
N GLN A 8 -8.70 4.03 2.44
CA GLN A 8 -8.16 5.01 1.49
C GLN A 8 -9.10 6.20 1.26
N GLN A 9 -10.40 5.95 1.16
CA GLN A 9 -11.38 7.01 0.96
C GLN A 9 -11.57 7.91 2.19
N HIS A 10 -11.27 7.41 3.40
CA HIS A 10 -11.38 8.18 4.63
C HIS A 10 -10.08 8.92 5.02
N ASP A 11 -8.94 8.57 4.44
CA ASP A 11 -7.63 9.23 4.68
C ASP A 11 -7.53 10.55 3.90
N ASP A 12 -7.34 11.66 4.61
CA ASP A 12 -7.37 13.00 4.00
C ASP A 12 -6.22 13.23 3.01
N TYR A 13 -5.06 12.59 3.24
CA TYR A 13 -3.94 12.66 2.31
C TYR A 13 -4.24 11.90 1.01
N ALA A 14 -4.81 10.70 1.11
CA ALA A 14 -5.27 9.93 -0.03
C ALA A 14 -6.37 10.67 -0.81
N LYS A 15 -7.36 11.24 -0.12
CA LYS A 15 -8.40 12.07 -0.75
C LYS A 15 -7.79 13.23 -1.53
N ASN A 16 -6.83 13.95 -0.94
CA ASN A 16 -6.16 15.06 -1.61
C ASN A 16 -5.46 14.60 -2.90
N ILE A 17 -4.77 13.45 -2.87
CA ILE A 17 -4.14 12.87 -4.07
C ILE A 17 -5.20 12.47 -5.10
N MET A 18 -6.27 11.80 -4.68
CA MET A 18 -7.35 11.34 -5.57
C MET A 18 -8.02 12.52 -6.28
N ASN A 19 -8.34 13.59 -5.55
CA ASN A 19 -8.94 14.80 -6.09
C ASN A 19 -8.00 15.55 -7.04
N ASN A 20 -6.68 15.45 -6.83
CA ASN A 20 -5.65 16.13 -7.62
C ASN A 20 -4.80 15.16 -8.44
N ILE A 21 -5.35 14.02 -8.88
CA ILE A 21 -4.55 12.92 -9.45
C ILE A 21 -3.70 13.35 -10.67
N LYS A 22 -4.18 14.32 -11.45
CA LYS A 22 -3.45 14.92 -12.59
C LYS A 22 -2.16 15.63 -12.17
N LYS A 23 -2.14 16.26 -10.98
CA LYS A 23 -0.96 16.93 -10.40
C LYS A 23 0.00 15.91 -9.78
N HIS A 24 -0.53 14.80 -9.26
CA HIS A 24 0.25 13.76 -8.58
C HIS A 24 0.69 12.64 -9.54
N LYS A 25 1.64 12.95 -10.44
CA LYS A 25 2.15 12.02 -11.47
C LYS A 25 2.71 10.68 -10.93
N ASN A 26 3.11 10.66 -9.66
CA ASN A 26 3.61 9.47 -8.96
C ASN A 26 2.50 8.49 -8.54
N TYR A 27 1.24 8.78 -8.84
CA TYR A 27 0.11 7.96 -8.47
C TYR A 27 -0.76 7.65 -9.69
N ILE A 28 -1.53 6.57 -9.57
CA ILE A 28 -2.56 6.16 -10.51
C ILE A 28 -3.76 5.65 -9.72
N PHE A 29 -4.93 5.77 -10.31
CA PHE A 29 -6.14 5.13 -9.81
C PHE A 29 -6.42 3.90 -10.67
N LYS A 30 -6.51 2.73 -10.05
CA LYS A 30 -6.76 1.46 -10.75
C LYS A 30 -7.57 0.54 -9.85
N ASP A 31 -8.59 -0.12 -10.40
CA ASP A 31 -9.43 -1.09 -9.67
C ASP A 31 -10.01 -0.50 -8.36
N ASN A 32 -10.44 0.77 -8.42
CA ASN A 32 -10.92 1.57 -7.28
C ASN A 32 -9.91 1.77 -6.13
N LEU A 33 -8.61 1.59 -6.40
CA LEU A 33 -7.54 1.80 -5.46
C LEU A 33 -6.61 2.92 -5.92
N LEU A 34 -6.23 3.76 -4.96
CA LEU A 34 -5.07 4.63 -5.15
C LEU A 34 -3.81 3.76 -5.11
N MET A 35 -3.01 3.81 -6.17
CA MET A 35 -1.75 3.08 -6.28
C MET A 35 -0.59 4.03 -6.53
N ARG A 36 0.57 3.71 -5.99
CA ARG A 36 1.83 4.39 -6.31
C ARG A 36 2.34 3.89 -7.66
N ARG A 37 2.54 4.82 -8.59
CA ARG A 37 3.11 4.58 -9.91
C ARG A 37 4.58 4.16 -9.77
N SER A 38 4.90 2.96 -10.20
CA SER A 38 6.26 2.43 -10.30
C SER A 38 6.28 1.30 -11.35
N LYS A 39 7.45 0.69 -11.62
CA LYS A 39 7.54 -0.50 -12.50
C LYS A 39 6.57 -1.61 -12.07
N HIS A 40 6.25 -1.68 -10.77
CA HIS A 40 5.24 -2.60 -10.22
C HIS A 40 4.33 -1.82 -9.28
N PRO A 41 3.17 -1.34 -9.76
CA PRO A 41 2.27 -0.53 -8.96
C PRO A 41 1.88 -1.23 -7.66
N VAL A 42 1.94 -0.49 -6.55
CA VAL A 42 1.54 -0.97 -5.23
C VAL A 42 0.43 -0.08 -4.67
N PRO A 43 -0.57 -0.63 -3.97
CA PRO A 43 -1.59 0.18 -3.32
C PRO A 43 -0.96 1.18 -2.33
N TYR A 44 -1.47 2.41 -2.35
CA TYR A 44 -1.15 3.38 -1.32
C TYR A 44 -1.69 2.89 0.03
N VAL A 45 -0.89 2.98 1.08
CA VAL A 45 -1.35 2.60 2.43
C VAL A 45 -1.67 3.88 3.20
N PRO A 46 -2.94 4.10 3.58
CA PRO A 46 -3.38 5.23 4.42
C PRO A 46 -2.49 5.45 5.63
N GLN A 47 -2.30 6.71 6.01
CA GLN A 47 -1.57 7.00 7.26
C GLN A 47 -2.43 6.59 8.47
N GLY A 48 -1.79 6.37 9.61
CA GLY A 48 -2.48 5.94 10.85
C GLY A 48 -2.32 4.45 11.17
N ASP A 49 -3.28 3.92 11.94
CA ASP A 49 -3.12 2.62 12.60
C ASP A 49 -3.08 1.45 11.62
N LEU A 50 -3.74 1.56 10.47
CA LEU A 50 -3.64 0.57 9.41
C LEU A 50 -2.20 0.43 8.89
N ARG A 51 -1.49 1.55 8.69
CA ARG A 51 -0.07 1.53 8.30
C ARG A 51 0.79 0.95 9.42
N LYS A 52 0.54 1.32 10.68
CA LYS A 52 1.27 0.74 11.83
C LYS A 52 1.08 -0.76 11.89
N THR A 53 -0.15 -1.25 11.76
CA THR A 53 -0.48 -2.68 11.80
C THR A 53 0.19 -3.43 10.64
N ILE A 54 0.13 -2.90 9.42
CA ILE A 54 0.81 -3.52 8.26
C ILE A 54 2.33 -3.56 8.47
N LEU A 55 2.92 -2.47 8.97
CA LEU A 55 4.36 -2.40 9.27
C LEU A 55 4.75 -3.34 10.41
N LYS A 56 3.90 -3.47 11.43
CA LYS A 56 4.09 -4.38 12.56
C LYS A 56 4.02 -5.84 12.11
N ILE A 57 3.00 -6.22 11.33
CA ILE A 57 2.92 -7.57 10.73
C ILE A 57 4.16 -7.85 9.88
N TYR A 58 4.61 -6.88 9.07
CA TYR A 58 5.82 -7.03 8.28
C TYR A 58 7.08 -7.27 9.14
N HIS A 59 7.20 -6.52 10.23
CA HIS A 59 8.31 -6.62 11.17
C HIS A 59 8.27 -7.94 11.99
N ASP A 60 7.09 -8.36 12.42
CA ASP A 60 6.91 -9.47 13.36
C ASP A 60 6.82 -10.84 12.67
N THR A 61 6.57 -10.89 11.35
CA THR A 61 6.49 -12.16 10.62
C THR A 61 7.89 -12.66 10.24
N ALA A 62 8.38 -13.67 10.98
CA ALA A 62 9.69 -14.31 10.77
C ALA A 62 9.97 -14.74 9.32
N ALA A 63 8.94 -15.16 8.56
CA ALA A 63 9.05 -15.60 7.17
C ALA A 63 9.41 -14.47 6.18
N ASN A 64 9.23 -13.20 6.54
CA ASN A 64 9.53 -12.08 5.64
C ASN A 64 10.97 -11.59 5.74
N GLY A 65 11.81 -12.22 6.57
CA GLY A 65 13.22 -11.84 6.73
C GLY A 65 13.36 -10.47 7.40
N ALA A 66 12.64 -10.25 8.50
CA ALA A 66 12.81 -9.05 9.34
C ALA A 66 14.24 -8.94 9.93
N HIS A 67 14.98 -10.05 9.98
CA HIS A 67 16.43 -10.07 10.24
C HIS A 67 17.31 -9.68 9.03
N PHE A 68 16.72 -9.43 7.86
CA PHE A 68 17.37 -8.75 6.73
C PHE A 68 16.88 -7.30 6.70
N ALA A 69 17.15 -6.58 7.78
CA ALA A 69 17.36 -5.16 7.67
C ALA A 69 18.22 -4.91 6.42
N ARG A 70 17.76 -4.00 5.54
CA ARG A 70 18.55 -3.42 4.45
C ARG A 70 18.65 -4.23 3.14
N ARG A 71 17.53 -4.48 2.44
CA ARG A 71 17.47 -4.31 0.96
C ARG A 71 16.05 -4.44 0.40
N TYR A 72 15.64 -3.39 -0.30
CA TYR A 72 14.39 -3.21 -1.03
C TYR A 72 14.14 -4.33 -2.06
N ARG A 73 13.32 -5.36 -1.75
CA ARG A 73 12.76 -6.26 -2.78
C ARG A 73 11.44 -6.99 -2.42
N LYS A 74 11.00 -7.01 -1.15
CA LYS A 74 9.89 -7.88 -0.69
C LYS A 74 8.47 -7.31 -0.67
N LEU A 75 8.24 -6.04 -1.01
CA LEU A 75 6.87 -5.49 -1.14
C LEU A 75 6.05 -6.13 -2.28
N ARG A 76 6.72 -6.81 -3.22
CA ARG A 76 6.09 -7.36 -4.42
C ARG A 76 5.43 -8.71 -4.20
N GLN A 77 5.90 -9.51 -3.25
CA GLN A 77 5.40 -10.87 -3.03
C GLN A 77 4.08 -10.86 -2.24
N ILE A 78 3.95 -10.01 -1.23
CA ILE A 78 2.78 -9.95 -0.32
C ILE A 78 1.51 -9.47 -1.06
N LEU A 79 1.65 -8.55 -2.01
CA LEU A 79 0.52 -8.11 -2.84
C LEU A 79 0.03 -9.19 -3.83
N TYR A 80 0.90 -10.14 -4.19
CA TYR A 80 0.54 -11.24 -5.08
C TYR A 80 -0.26 -12.30 -4.33
N THR A 81 0.09 -12.60 -3.08
CA THR A 81 -0.61 -13.60 -2.25
C THR A 81 -2.02 -13.16 -1.83
N MET A 82 -2.28 -11.85 -1.71
CA MET A 82 -3.63 -11.32 -1.44
C MET A 82 -4.56 -11.31 -2.68
N ARG A 83 -4.08 -11.79 -3.84
CA ARG A 83 -4.86 -11.87 -5.09
C ARG A 83 -5.43 -13.28 -5.34
N THR A 84 -5.14 -14.25 -4.47
CA THR A 84 -5.48 -15.67 -4.64
C THR A 84 -6.39 -16.21 -3.52
N ILE A 85 -7.00 -15.32 -2.74
CA ILE A 85 -8.08 -15.61 -1.78
C ILE A 85 -9.20 -14.61 -2.07
#